data_AF-T2JV69-F1
#
_entry.id   AF-T2JV69-F1
#
_cell.length_a   1.000
_cell.length_b   1.000
_cell.length_c   1.000
_cell.angle_alpha   90.00
_cell.angle_beta   90.00
_cell.angle_gamma   90.00
#
_symmetry.space_group_name_H-M   'P 1'
#
loop_
_entity.id
_entity.type
_entity.pdbx_description
1 polymer ?
#
loop_
_entity_poly.entity_id
_entity_poly.type
_entity_poly.pdbx_seq_one_letter_code
_entity_poly.pdbx_strand_id
1 'polypeptide(L)'
;MREAVKLIPGEVKVLTSPQISPHLTHRTVIKLAIKDREPIDIEQFDYILLNTRYPGWENSEETVTNLFEKLKNNNNYKLKYEKDGVILWTNYRN
;
A
#
# COMPACT_ATOMS: atom_id res chain seq x y z
N MET A 1 6.20 -11.01 -2.70
CA MET A 1 5.47 -10.11 -3.63
C MET A 1 4.29 -10.77 -4.34
N ARG A 2 4.49 -11.79 -5.19
CA ARG A 2 3.38 -12.48 -5.92
C ARG A 2 2.27 -13.00 -5.01
N GLU A 3 2.61 -13.49 -3.82
CA GLU A 3 1.65 -14.00 -2.83
C GLU A 3 0.74 -12.89 -2.29
N ALA A 4 1.31 -11.75 -1.87
CA ALA A 4 0.54 -10.59 -1.41
C ALA A 4 -0.42 -10.07 -2.49
N VAL A 5 0.05 -10.00 -3.74
CA VAL A 5 -0.78 -9.64 -4.89
C VAL A 5 -1.97 -10.58 -5.03
N LYS A 6 -1.82 -11.90 -4.88
CA LYS A 6 -2.95 -12.84 -4.99
C LYS A 6 -4.05 -12.63 -3.93
N LEU A 7 -3.73 -12.03 -2.78
CA LEU A 7 -4.69 -11.79 -1.68
C LEU A 7 -5.60 -10.56 -1.90
N ILE A 8 -5.34 -9.80 -2.96
CA ILE A 8 -6.05 -8.58 -3.31
C ILE A 8 -7.11 -8.92 -4.39
N PRO A 9 -8.39 -8.63 -4.15
CA PRO A 9 -9.45 -8.80 -5.14
C PRO A 9 -9.25 -7.92 -6.39
N GLY A 10 -10.00 -8.19 -7.47
CA GLY A 10 -9.82 -7.51 -8.76
C GLY A 10 -10.31 -6.06 -8.80
N GLU A 11 -11.41 -5.76 -8.12
CA GLU A 11 -12.12 -4.48 -8.22
C GLU A 11 -12.05 -3.70 -6.90
N VAL A 12 -10.83 -3.44 -6.42
CA VAL A 12 -10.61 -2.70 -5.15
C VAL A 12 -9.55 -1.64 -5.32
N LYS A 13 -9.64 -0.58 -4.52
CA LYS A 13 -8.67 0.51 -4.53
C LYS A 13 -7.42 0.09 -3.75
N VAL A 14 -6.31 0.01 -4.47
CA VAL A 14 -5.02 -0.41 -3.89
C VAL A 14 -4.04 0.75 -3.92
N LEU A 15 -3.52 1.13 -2.75
CA LEU A 15 -2.33 1.99 -2.66
C LEU A 15 -1.09 1.12 -2.76
N THR A 16 -0.19 1.44 -3.68
CA THR A 16 1.08 0.72 -3.80
C THR A 16 2.20 1.56 -4.40
N SER A 17 3.45 1.07 -4.35
CA SER A 17 4.58 1.74 -4.95
C SER A 17 4.66 1.54 -6.49
N PRO A 18 5.25 2.48 -7.25
CA PRO A 18 5.41 2.41 -8.70
C PRO A 18 6.04 1.11 -9.18
N GLN A 19 6.95 0.53 -8.40
CA GLN A 19 7.64 -0.72 -8.71
C GLN A 19 6.72 -1.94 -8.63
N ILE A 20 5.69 -1.90 -7.78
CA ILE A 20 4.72 -3.00 -7.59
C ILE A 20 3.50 -2.82 -8.51
N SER A 21 3.16 -1.57 -8.83
CA SER A 21 2.06 -1.20 -9.74
C SER A 21 1.96 -2.03 -11.03
N PRO A 22 3.04 -2.32 -11.80
CA PRO A 22 2.94 -3.13 -13.03
C PRO A 22 2.51 -4.58 -12.79
N HIS A 23 2.62 -5.07 -11.55
CA HIS A 23 2.14 -6.41 -11.17
C HIS A 23 0.67 -6.43 -10.77
N LEU A 24 0.02 -5.26 -10.75
CA LEU A 24 -1.39 -5.06 -10.41
C LEU A 24 -2.21 -4.49 -11.58
N THR A 25 -1.63 -4.39 -12.79
CA THR A 25 -2.21 -3.73 -13.98
C THR A 25 -3.57 -4.28 -14.43
N HIS A 26 -3.94 -5.50 -14.03
CA HIS A 26 -5.25 -6.09 -14.36
C HIS A 26 -6.33 -5.78 -13.31
N ARG A 27 -6.05 -4.90 -12.35
CA ARG A 27 -6.94 -4.56 -11.23
C ARG A 27 -7.16 -3.06 -11.18
N THR A 28 -8.25 -2.62 -10.55
CA THR A 28 -8.58 -1.19 -10.40
C THR A 28 -7.62 -0.51 -9.42
N VAL A 29 -6.38 -0.29 -9.83
CA VAL A 29 -5.35 0.33 -8.99
C VAL A 29 -5.45 1.85 -9.10
N ILE A 30 -5.70 2.51 -7.97
CA ILE A 30 -5.51 3.96 -7.88
C ILE A 30 -4.03 4.19 -7.53
N LYS A 31 -3.23 4.49 -8.56
CA LYS A 31 -1.81 4.80 -8.43
C LYS A 31 -1.65 6.18 -7.80
N LEU A 32 -0.98 6.27 -6.65
CA LEU A 32 -0.51 7.56 -6.14
C LEU A 32 0.78 7.94 -6.88
N ALA A 33 0.71 9.02 -7.66
CA ALA A 33 1.91 9.78 -7.98
C ALA A 33 2.23 10.61 -6.73
N ILE A 34 3.10 10.08 -5.87
CA ILE A 34 3.56 10.81 -4.69
C ILE A 34 4.45 11.94 -5.20
N LYS A 35 3.86 13.10 -5.49
CA LYS A 35 4.58 14.36 -5.42
C LYS A 35 4.61 14.73 -3.95
N ASP A 36 5.82 14.86 -3.43
CA ASP A 36 6.33 15.19 -2.10
C ASP A 36 5.54 16.14 -1.16
N ARG A 37 4.33 16.60 -1.50
CA ARG A 37 3.66 17.73 -0.84
C ARG A 37 2.23 17.49 -0.37
N GLU A 38 1.60 16.37 -0.73
CA GLU A 38 0.20 16.13 -0.36
C GLU A 38 0.07 14.98 0.66
N PRO A 39 -0.67 15.18 1.78
CA PRO A 39 -0.88 14.12 2.76
C PRO A 39 -1.67 12.98 2.12
N ILE A 40 -1.13 11.76 2.20
CA ILE A 40 -1.80 10.56 1.71
C ILE A 40 -3.00 10.28 2.60
N ASP A 41 -4.21 10.46 2.06
CA ASP A 41 -5.45 9.99 2.67
C ASP A 41 -5.53 8.48 2.48
N ILE A 42 -5.09 7.72 3.47
CA ILE A 42 -5.06 6.25 3.40
C ILE A 42 -6.46 5.66 3.32
N GLU A 43 -7.43 6.36 3.89
CA GLU A 43 -8.79 5.90 4.14
C GLU A 43 -9.63 5.66 2.87
N GLN A 44 -9.22 6.25 1.74
CA GLN A 44 -9.83 6.00 0.43
C GLN A 44 -9.46 4.63 -0.17
N PHE A 45 -8.50 3.90 0.40
CA PHE A 45 -7.97 2.65 -0.14
C PHE A 45 -8.42 1.43 0.68
N ASP A 46 -8.93 0.42 -0.01
CA ASP A 46 -9.32 -0.87 0.56
C ASP A 46 -8.08 -1.71 0.95
N TYR A 47 -7.03 -1.62 0.14
CA TYR A 47 -5.78 -2.35 0.36
C TYR A 47 -4.58 -1.44 0.22
N ILE A 48 -3.57 -1.65 1.06
CA ILE A 48 -2.32 -0.90 1.02
C ILE A 48 -1.17 -1.89 0.99
N LEU A 49 -0.47 -1.94 -0.16
CA LEU A 49 0.62 -2.86 -0.43
C LEU A 49 1.94 -2.09 -0.51
N LEU A 50 2.75 -2.25 0.53
CA LEU A 50 4.03 -1.57 0.71
C LEU A 50 5.20 -2.54 0.56
N ASN A 51 6.31 -2.03 0.06
CA ASN A 51 7.59 -2.72 0.08
C ASN A 51 8.59 -1.87 0.85
N THR A 52 8.97 -2.33 2.04
CA THR A 52 9.91 -1.63 2.93
C THR A 52 11.37 -1.83 2.54
N ARG A 53 11.67 -2.87 1.74
CA ARG A 53 13.04 -3.11 1.22
C ARG A 53 13.36 -2.28 -0.02
N TYR A 54 12.37 -2.12 -0.90
CA TYR A 54 12.49 -1.36 -2.14
C TYR A 54 11.27 -0.47 -2.30
N PRO A 55 11.27 0.68 -1.60
CA PRO A 55 10.11 1.55 -1.53
C PRO A 55 9.81 2.25 -2.87
N GLY A 56 10.82 2.49 -3.70
CA GLY A 56 10.63 2.93 -5.09
C GLY A 56 9.97 4.30 -5.26
N TRP A 57 9.87 5.08 -4.19
CA TRP A 57 9.46 6.49 -4.15
C TRP A 57 10.70 7.39 -4.03
N GLU A 58 10.70 8.55 -4.66
CA GLU A 58 11.71 9.59 -4.35
C GLU A 58 11.38 10.13 -2.94
N ASN A 59 12.35 10.26 -2.02
CA ASN A 59 12.14 10.48 -0.57
C ASN A 59 11.37 9.36 0.18
N SER A 60 11.59 8.12 -0.24
CA SER A 60 10.88 6.91 0.20
C SER A 60 10.84 6.59 1.69
N GLU A 61 11.97 6.74 2.40
CA GLU A 61 12.09 6.13 3.73
C GLU A 61 11.16 6.80 4.75
N GLU A 62 11.12 8.13 4.75
CA GLU A 62 10.21 8.90 5.62
C GLU A 62 8.75 8.68 5.22
N THR A 63 8.44 8.65 3.92
CA THR A 63 7.07 8.44 3.44
C THR A 63 6.54 7.05 3.81
N VAL A 64 7.34 6.00 3.63
CA VAL A 64 6.97 4.63 4.00
C VAL A 64 6.87 4.48 5.53
N THR A 65 7.76 5.13 6.27
CA THR A 65 7.72 5.15 7.73
C THR A 65 6.45 5.83 8.25
N ASN A 66 6.17 7.06 7.79
CA ASN A 66 4.96 7.80 8.14
C ASN A 66 3.68 7.03 7.78
N LEU A 67 3.68 6.35 6.63
CA LEU A 67 2.55 5.54 6.20
C LEU A 67 2.37 4.30 7.07
N PHE A 68 3.47 3.61 7.41
CA PHE A 68 3.46 2.47 8.31
C PHE A 68 2.95 2.87 9.70
N GLU A 69 3.41 4.00 10.24
CA GLU A 69 2.94 4.52 11.52
C GLU A 69 1.46 4.90 11.48
N LYS A 70 0.99 5.57 10.42
CA LYS A 70 -0.44 5.86 10.23
C LYS A 70 -1.29 4.59 10.21
N LEU A 71 -0.84 3.55 9.51
CA LEU A 71 -1.56 2.28 9.42
C LEU A 71 -1.57 1.53 10.75
N LYS A 72 -0.44 1.52 11.44
CA LYS A 72 -0.32 0.90 12.77
C LYS A 72 -1.19 1.58 13.82
N ASN A 73 -1.35 2.90 13.75
CA ASN A 73 -2.21 3.66 14.66
C ASN A 73 -3.69 3.69 14.23
N ASN A 74 -4.05 3.13 13.07
CA ASN A 74 -5.42 3.14 12.57
C ASN A 74 -6.07 1.76 12.73
N ASN A 75 -7.00 1.64 13.69
CA ASN A 75 -7.73 0.39 13.95
C ASN A 75 -8.58 -0.12 12.77
N ASN A 76 -8.86 0.72 11.76
CA ASN A 76 -9.56 0.29 10.55
C ASN A 76 -8.68 -0.56 9.64
N TYR A 77 -7.36 -0.50 9.78
CA TYR A 77 -6.44 -1.30 8.99
C TYR A 77 -5.89 -2.44 9.83
N LYS A 78 -5.83 -3.64 9.24
CA LYS A 78 -5.10 -4.75 9.85
C LYS A 78 -4.12 -5.36 8.86
N LEU A 79 -3.02 -5.83 9.42
CA LEU A 79 -1.99 -6.56 8.70
C LEU A 79 -2.57 -7.88 8.19
N LYS A 80 -2.64 -8.04 6.87
CA LYS A 80 -3.14 -9.25 6.20
C LYS A 80 -2.00 -10.16 5.75
N TYR A 81 -0.84 -9.59 5.42
CA TYR A 81 0.32 -10.34 4.96
C TYR A 81 1.61 -9.56 5.23
N GLU A 82 2.65 -10.26 5.66
CA GLU A 82 4.01 -9.73 5.78
C GLU A 82 5.00 -10.82 5.36
N LYS A 83 5.85 -10.56 4.37
CA LYS A 83 6.96 -11.44 4.00
C LYS A 83 7.98 -10.71 3.16
N ASP A 84 9.26 -10.90 3.50
CA ASP A 84 10.40 -10.38 2.73
C ASP A 84 10.35 -8.85 2.50
N GLY A 85 9.87 -8.11 3.50
CA GLY A 85 9.69 -6.65 3.41
C GLY A 85 8.48 -6.20 2.58
N VAL A 86 7.67 -7.13 2.07
CA VAL A 86 6.38 -6.82 1.44
C VAL A 86 5.27 -6.96 2.47
N ILE A 87 4.53 -5.88 2.68
CA ILE A 87 3.50 -5.75 3.70
C ILE A 87 2.18 -5.41 3.02
N LEU A 88 1.12 -6.15 3.35
CA LEU A 88 -0.25 -5.90 2.91
C LEU A 88 -1.12 -5.57 4.11
N TRP A 89 -1.73 -4.38 4.07
CA TRP A 89 -2.81 -3.99 4.95
C TRP A 89 -4.12 -4.05 4.21
N THR A 90 -5.17 -4.42 4.92
CA THR A 90 -6.54 -4.36 4.41
C THR A 90 -7.36 -3.48 5.35
N ASN A 91 -8.18 -2.64 4.74
CA ASN A 91 -9.19 -1.88 5.44
C ASN A 91 -10.35 -2.81 5.82
N TYR A 92 -10.77 -2.75 7.08
CA TYR A 92 -11.90 -3.48 7.68
C TYR A 92 -13.05 -2.54 8.06
N ARG A 93 -13.14 -1.36 7.43
CA ARG A 93 -14.30 -0.46 7.56
C ARG A 93 -15.57 -1.29 7.38
N ASN A 94 -16.31 -1.40 8.47
CA ASN A 94 -17.57 -2.13 8.56
C ASN A 94 -18.70 -1.31 7.93
#